data_AF-A0A521S991-F1
#
_entry.id   AF-A0A521S991-F1
#
_cell.length_a   1.000
_cell.length_b   1.000
_cell.length_c   1.000
_cell.angle_alpha   90.00
_cell.angle_beta   90.00
_cell.angle_gamma   90.00
#
_symmetry.space_group_name_H-M   'P 1'
#
loop_
_entity.id
_entity.type
_entity.pdbx_description
1 polymer ?
#
loop_
_entity_poly.entity_id
_entity_poly.type
_entity_poly.pdbx_seq_one_letter_code
_entity_poly.pdbx_strand_id
1 'polypeptide(L)'
;MTKGGSVILRIYFSLVSFVTLMILVFSVSDLVNLTLKTYLFPAADQPSYTVYCDPSQTAEMCDRQQRDAKEQALVQKQQDAVRDLSLLIVSAPMFWMHFRIVYRDWMEEKNKKEA
;
A
#
# COMPACT_ATOMS: atom_id res chain seq x y z
N MET A 1 31.20 20.79 -9.47
CA MET A 1 29.86 21.23 -9.04
C MET A 1 29.90 21.53 -7.55
N THR A 2 29.31 22.63 -7.12
CA THR A 2 29.56 23.30 -5.84
C THR A 2 29.28 22.42 -4.62
N LYS A 3 30.30 22.27 -3.75
CA LYS A 3 30.34 21.37 -2.60
C LYS A 3 29.16 21.55 -1.61
N GLY A 4 28.60 22.76 -1.53
CA GLY A 4 27.47 23.09 -0.64
C GLY A 4 26.07 22.87 -1.24
N GLY A 5 25.89 23.02 -2.56
CA GLY A 5 24.61 22.74 -3.22
C GLY A 5 24.30 21.24 -3.32
N SER A 6 25.35 20.41 -3.35
CA SER A 6 25.25 18.96 -3.46
C SER A 6 24.72 18.27 -2.18
N VAL A 7 25.02 18.81 -1.00
CA VAL A 7 24.60 18.19 0.27
C VAL A 7 23.10 18.36 0.51
N ILE A 8 22.57 19.57 0.29
CA ILE A 8 21.13 19.84 0.43
C ILE A 8 20.33 18.97 -0.54
N LEU A 9 20.77 18.88 -1.80
CA LEU A 9 20.13 18.03 -2.80
C LEU A 9 20.15 16.54 -2.41
N ARG A 10 21.28 16.04 -1.88
CA ARG A 10 21.40 14.66 -1.40
C ARG A 10 20.49 14.37 -0.22
N ILE A 11 20.39 15.28 0.75
CA ILE A 11 19.49 15.13 1.90
C ILE A 11 18.04 15.11 1.42
N TYR A 12 17.63 16.04 0.54
CA TYR A 12 16.29 16.05 -0.04
C TYR A 12 15.96 14.72 -0.74
N PHE A 13 16.87 14.27 -1.60
CA PHE A 13 16.66 13.06 -2.39
C PHE A 13 16.63 11.80 -1.52
N SER A 14 17.45 11.77 -0.46
CA SER A 14 17.45 10.70 0.54
C SER A 14 16.14 10.65 1.34
N LEU A 15 15.63 11.81 1.80
CA LEU A 15 14.36 11.89 2.52
C LEU A 15 13.18 11.44 1.65
N VAL A 16 13.13 11.88 0.39
CA VAL A 16 12.08 11.47 -0.54
C VAL A 16 12.14 9.97 -0.83
N SER A 17 13.35 9.41 -1.00
CA SER A 17 13.55 7.96 -1.14
C SER A 17 13.08 7.20 0.09
N PHE A 18 13.29 7.75 1.29
CA PHE A 18 12.86 7.11 2.54
C PHE A 18 11.33 7.10 2.68
N VAL A 19 10.67 8.24 2.41
CA VAL A 19 9.21 8.34 2.46
C VAL A 19 8.55 7.40 1.46
N THR A 20 9.08 7.31 0.24
CA THR A 20 8.52 6.44 -0.80
C THR A 20 8.76 4.96 -0.52
N LEU A 21 9.89 4.62 0.11
CA LEU A 21 10.14 3.27 0.62
C LEU A 21 9.10 2.89 1.70
N MET A 22 8.78 3.80 2.63
CA MET A 22 7.75 3.54 3.64
C MET A 22 6.37 3.28 3.03
N ILE A 23 5.96 4.10 2.05
CA ILE A 23 4.69 3.90 1.33
C ILE A 23 4.67 2.53 0.64
N LEU A 24 5.78 2.14 0.01
CA LEU A 24 5.90 0.84 -0.66
C LEU A 24 5.76 -0.31 0.33
N VAL A 25 6.40 -0.22 1.51
CA VAL A 25 6.31 -1.25 2.55
C VAL A 25 4.88 -1.42 3.06
N PHE A 26 4.15 -0.33 3.32
CA PHE A 26 2.76 -0.42 3.77
C PHE A 26 1.87 -1.07 2.70
N SER A 27 1.98 -0.59 1.46
CA SER A 27 1.21 -1.13 0.33
C SER A 27 1.45 -2.63 0.11
N VAL A 28 2.70 -3.09 0.19
CA VAL A 28 3.02 -4.53 0.08
C VAL A 28 2.48 -5.32 1.27
N SER A 29 2.59 -4.77 2.48
CA SER A 29 2.08 -5.42 3.69
C SER A 29 0.56 -5.61 3.63
N ASP A 30 -0.16 -4.60 3.15
CA ASP A 30 -1.61 -4.65 2.98
C ASP A 30 -2.01 -5.66 1.90
N LEU A 31 -1.27 -5.72 0.78
CA LEU A 31 -1.49 -6.71 -0.26
C LEU A 31 -1.28 -8.15 0.23
N VAL A 32 -0.23 -8.37 1.03
CA VAL A 32 0.02 -9.68 1.66
C VAL A 32 -1.09 -10.02 2.64
N ASN A 33 -1.55 -9.06 3.46
CA ASN A 33 -2.64 -9.26 4.41
C ASN A 33 -3.95 -9.64 3.71
N LEU A 34 -4.29 -8.95 2.61
CA LEU A 34 -5.45 -9.28 1.77
C LEU A 34 -5.32 -10.71 1.21
N THR A 35 -4.16 -11.03 0.63
CA THR A 35 -3.90 -12.35 0.04
C THR A 35 -4.01 -13.46 1.09
N LEU A 36 -3.46 -13.25 2.29
CA LEU A 36 -3.57 -14.20 3.40
C LEU A 36 -5.02 -14.40 3.81
N LYS A 37 -5.80 -13.33 3.99
CA LYS A 37 -7.21 -13.43 4.38
C LYS A 37 -8.07 -14.10 3.31
N THR A 38 -7.80 -13.84 2.03
CA THR A 38 -8.60 -14.43 0.95
C THR A 38 -8.25 -15.89 0.66
N TYR A 39 -6.96 -16.27 0.69
CA TYR A 39 -6.52 -17.61 0.28
C TYR A 39 -6.15 -18.56 1.42
N LEU A 40 -5.50 -18.07 2.48
CA LEU A 40 -5.01 -18.90 3.58
C LEU A 40 -5.97 -18.92 4.78
N PHE A 41 -6.66 -17.81 5.04
CA PHE A 41 -7.52 -17.63 6.20
C PHE A 41 -8.90 -17.08 5.82
N PRO A 42 -9.69 -17.77 4.98
CA PRO A 42 -11.02 -17.29 4.56
C PRO A 42 -11.99 -17.08 5.74
N ALA A 43 -11.77 -17.76 6.86
CA ALA A 43 -12.53 -17.53 8.10
C ALA A 43 -12.27 -16.16 8.74
N ALA A 44 -11.10 -15.55 8.51
CA ALA A 44 -10.75 -14.21 8.97
C ALA A 44 -11.26 -13.11 8.02
N ASP A 45 -11.85 -13.47 6.89
CA ASP A 45 -12.39 -12.57 5.88
C ASP A 45 -13.90 -12.29 6.07
N GLN A 46 -14.47 -12.69 7.22
CA GLN A 46 -15.86 -12.45 7.55
C GLN A 46 -16.17 -10.97 7.79
N PRO A 47 -17.38 -10.50 7.44
CA PRO A 47 -17.77 -9.12 7.66
C PRO A 47 -17.71 -8.77 9.16
N SER A 48 -17.12 -7.59 9.45
CA SER A 48 -16.92 -7.08 10.82
C SER A 48 -18.23 -6.89 11.60
N TYR A 49 -19.34 -6.65 10.89
CA TYR A 49 -20.66 -6.46 11.48
C TYR A 49 -21.59 -7.59 11.07
N THR A 50 -22.24 -8.19 12.07
CA THR A 50 -23.34 -9.13 11.86
C THR A 50 -24.62 -8.33 11.66
N VAL A 51 -25.30 -8.50 10.52
CA VAL A 51 -26.62 -7.91 10.30
C VAL A 51 -27.64 -8.70 11.11
N TYR A 52 -28.18 -8.07 12.15
CA TYR A 52 -29.30 -8.60 12.92
C TYR A 52 -30.61 -8.16 12.26
N CYS A 53 -31.46 -9.12 11.93
CA CYS A 53 -32.81 -8.82 11.47
C CYS A 53 -33.72 -8.59 12.67
N ASP A 54 -34.32 -7.41 12.71
CA ASP A 54 -35.31 -7.07 13.73
C ASP A 54 -36.61 -7.86 13.45
N PRO A 55 -37.23 -8.50 14.46
CA PRO A 55 -38.46 -9.25 14.29
C PRO A 55 -39.66 -8.40 13.81
N SER A 56 -39.56 -7.07 13.86
CA SER A 56 -40.55 -6.15 13.30
C SER A 56 -40.52 -6.00 11.78
N GLN A 57 -39.48 -6.48 11.10
CA GLN A 57 -39.33 -6.37 9.65
C GLN A 57 -39.87 -7.61 8.91
N THR A 58 -40.43 -7.40 7.72
CA THR A 58 -40.81 -8.48 6.80
C THR A 58 -39.57 -9.28 6.37
N ALA A 59 -39.72 -10.60 6.19
CA ALA A 59 -38.63 -11.50 5.78
C ALA A 59 -37.89 -11.00 4.52
N GLU A 60 -38.61 -10.38 3.58
CA GLU A 60 -38.02 -9.83 2.35
C GLU A 60 -37.10 -8.63 2.60
N MET A 61 -37.40 -7.78 3.60
CA MET A 61 -36.57 -6.62 3.95
C MET A 61 -35.27 -7.06 4.65
N CYS A 62 -35.37 -8.08 5.51
CA CYS A 62 -34.21 -8.73 6.13
C CYS A 62 -33.26 -9.34 5.09
N ASP A 63 -33.81 -10.04 4.09
CA ASP A 63 -33.02 -10.64 3.01
C ASP A 63 -32.31 -9.58 2.17
N ARG A 64 -32.96 -8.46 1.87
CA ARG A 64 -32.33 -7.32 1.17
C ARG A 64 -31.20 -6.72 1.99
N GLN A 65 -31.41 -6.46 3.27
CA GLN A 65 -30.38 -5.88 4.14
C GLN A 65 -29.14 -6.77 4.28
N GLN A 66 -29.33 -8.10 4.34
CA GLN A 66 -28.21 -9.04 4.33
C GLN A 66 -27.45 -9.05 3.01
N ARG A 67 -28.14 -8.93 1.87
CA ARG A 67 -27.50 -8.86 0.55
C ARG A 67 -26.72 -7.57 0.40
N ASP A 68 -27.32 -6.45 0.75
CA ASP A 68 -26.69 -5.12 0.67
C ASP A 68 -25.46 -5.05 1.56
N ALA A 69 -25.50 -5.62 2.76
CA ALA A 69 -24.35 -5.70 3.65
C ALA A 69 -23.20 -6.54 3.09
N LYS A 70 -23.51 -7.69 2.48
CA LYS A 70 -22.51 -8.53 1.81
C LYS A 70 -21.90 -7.79 0.62
N GLU A 71 -22.72 -7.10 -0.17
CA GLU A 71 -22.27 -6.33 -1.32
C GLU A 71 -21.38 -5.16 -0.90
N GLN A 72 -21.77 -4.41 0.13
CA GLN A 72 -20.97 -3.33 0.70
C GLN A 72 -19.62 -3.83 1.24
N ALA A 73 -19.60 -4.98 1.91
CA ALA A 73 -18.36 -5.59 2.37
C ALA A 73 -17.43 -5.98 1.20
N LEU A 74 -18.00 -6.47 0.09
CA LEU A 74 -17.22 -6.76 -1.12
C LEU A 74 -16.70 -5.48 -1.79
N VAL A 75 -17.53 -4.45 -1.90
CA VAL A 75 -17.12 -3.15 -2.48
C VAL A 75 -16.01 -2.52 -1.66
N GLN A 76 -16.09 -2.54 -0.33
CA GLN A 76 -15.04 -2.01 0.55
C GLN A 76 -13.70 -2.74 0.32
N LYS A 77 -13.72 -4.08 0.25
CA LYS A 77 -12.52 -4.87 -0.04
C LYS A 77 -11.90 -4.52 -1.39
N GLN A 78 -12.72 -4.35 -2.42
CA GLN A 78 -12.25 -3.95 -3.75
C GLN A 78 -11.64 -2.56 -3.74
N GLN A 79 -12.24 -1.60 -3.02
CA GLN A 79 -11.71 -0.25 -2.89
C GLN A 79 -10.35 -0.23 -2.18
N ASP A 80 -10.21 -0.98 -1.09
CA ASP A 80 -8.94 -1.09 -0.36
C ASP A 80 -7.85 -1.72 -1.25
N ALA A 81 -8.17 -2.84 -1.93
CA ALA A 81 -7.24 -3.49 -2.84
C ALA A 81 -6.78 -2.56 -3.98
N VAL A 82 -7.70 -1.81 -4.58
CA VAL A 82 -7.39 -0.86 -5.66
C VAL A 82 -6.53 0.30 -5.15
N ARG A 83 -6.84 0.84 -3.97
CA ARG A 83 -6.03 1.89 -3.34
C ARG A 83 -4.60 1.41 -3.11
N ASP A 84 -4.45 0.23 -2.52
CA ASP A 84 -3.13 -0.29 -2.16
C ASP A 84 -2.33 -0.67 -3.40
N LEU A 85 -2.98 -1.20 -4.44
CA LEU A 85 -2.35 -1.46 -5.73
C LEU A 85 -1.93 -0.16 -6.43
N SER A 86 -2.74 0.90 -6.34
CA SER A 86 -2.40 2.22 -6.88
C SER A 86 -1.15 2.78 -6.19
N LEU A 87 -1.07 2.66 -4.86
CA LEU A 87 0.13 3.03 -4.11
C LEU A 87 1.34 2.20 -4.52
N LEU A 88 1.19 0.90 -4.76
CA LEU A 88 2.27 0.02 -5.22
C LEU A 88 2.80 0.45 -6.58
N ILE A 89 1.89 0.66 -7.54
CA ILE A 89 2.24 1.02 -8.93
C ILE A 89 2.95 2.37 -8.99
N VAL A 90 2.55 3.33 -8.15
CA VAL A 90 3.19 4.66 -8.12
C VAL A 90 4.49 4.63 -7.32
N SER A 91 4.51 3.97 -6.16
CA SER A 91 5.68 3.95 -5.27
C SER A 91 6.83 3.11 -5.83
N ALA A 92 6.56 2.00 -6.53
CA ALA A 92 7.58 1.13 -7.10
C ALA A 92 8.55 1.83 -8.08
N PRO A 93 8.09 2.50 -9.16
CA PRO A 93 8.99 3.20 -10.08
C PRO A 93 9.65 4.42 -9.43
N MET A 94 8.96 5.09 -8.51
CA MET A 94 9.47 6.27 -7.80
C MET A 94 10.64 5.88 -6.88
N PHE A 95 10.46 4.82 -6.09
CA PHE A 95 11.52 4.24 -5.27
C PHE A 95 12.68 3.72 -6.13
N TRP A 96 12.38 2.97 -7.20
CA TRP A 96 13.41 2.43 -8.10
C TRP A 96 14.29 3.54 -8.71
N MET A 97 13.68 4.62 -9.23
CA MET A 97 14.43 5.73 -9.79
C MET A 97 15.30 6.42 -8.74
N HIS A 98 14.76 6.68 -7.55
CA HIS A 98 15.52 7.35 -6.49
C HIS A 98 16.67 6.47 -6.00
N PHE A 99 16.41 5.19 -5.74
CA PHE A 99 17.44 4.25 -5.32
C PHE A 99 18.56 4.11 -6.36
N ARG A 100 18.23 4.06 -7.65
CA ARG A 100 19.23 3.94 -8.74
C ARG A 100 20.16 5.16 -8.83
N ILE A 101 19.63 6.36 -8.62
CA ILE A 101 20.42 7.60 -8.64
C ILE A 101 21.36 7.65 -7.44
N VAL A 102 20.85 7.38 -6.24
CA VAL A 102 21.67 7.35 -5.01
C VAL A 102 22.77 6.29 -5.13
N TYR A 103 22.45 5.11 -5.66
CA TYR A 103 23.41 4.04 -5.85
C TYR A 103 24.52 4.40 -6.84
N ARG A 104 24.18 5.05 -7.96
CA ARG A 104 25.17 5.56 -8.92
C ARG A 104 26.12 6.56 -8.26
N ASP A 105 25.58 7.51 -7.52
CA ASP A 105 26.38 8.54 -6.83
C ASP A 105 27.32 7.92 -5.78
N TRP A 106 26.88 6.86 -5.09
CA TRP A 106 27.70 6.14 -4.10
C TRP A 106 28.87 5.40 -4.75
N MET A 107 28.64 4.75 -5.90
CA MET A 107 29.68 4.07 -6.66
C MET A 107 30.72 5.03 -7.24
N GLU A 108 30.30 6.20 -7.74
CA GLU A 108 31.22 7.23 -8.22
C GLU A 108 32.13 7.77 -7.10
N GLU A 109 31.62 7.93 -5.88
CA GLU A 109 32.44 8.31 -4.73
C GLU A 109 33.42 7.23 -4.32
N LYS A 110 33.01 5.96 -4.36
CA LYS A 110 33.89 4.84 -4.06
C LYS A 110 35.04 4.78 -5.06
N ASN A 111 34.75 4.86 -6.36
CA ASN A 111 35.78 4.85 -7.41
C ASN A 111 36.76 6.02 -7.30
N LYS A 112 36.32 7.21 -6.88
CA LYS A 112 37.21 8.37 -6.62
C LYS A 112 38.10 8.21 -5.38
N LYS A 113 37.73 7.36 -4.43
CA LYS A 113 38.56 7.06 -3.25
C LYS A 113 39.59 5.97 -3.54
N GLU A 114 39.32 5.14 -4.54
CA GLU A 114 40.19 4.03 -4.97
C GLU A 114 41.14 4.40 -6.12
N ALA A 115 40.98 5.58 -6.74
CA ALA A 115 41.85 6.17 -7.76
C ALA A 115 42.74 7.28 -7.20
#